data_AF-A0A1F2P6F3-F1
#
_entry.id   AF-A0A1F2P6F3-F1
#
_cell.length_a   1.000
_cell.length_b   1.000
_cell.length_c   1.000
_cell.angle_alpha   90.00
_cell.angle_beta   90.00
_cell.angle_gamma   90.00
#
_symmetry.space_group_name_H-M   'P 1'
#
loop_
_entity.id
_entity.type
_entity.pdbx_description
1 polymer ?
#
loop_
_entity_poly.entity_id
_entity_poly.type
_entity_poly.pdbx_seq_one_letter_code
_entity_poly.pdbx_strand_id
1 'polypeptide(L)'
;MKLRIGAIADPGTSIVNRTGGWRSEKPLIDHSLCIRCFNCILYCPDSAVKYSEKEGIYFDYDFCKGCGICANECSGRAIYMVMEEK
;
A
#
# COMPACT_ATOMS: atom_id res chain seq x y z
N MET A 1 -10.67 7.84 -15.28
CA MET A 1 -12.05 8.00 -14.76
C MET A 1 -12.77 9.05 -15.62
N LYS A 2 -13.96 8.76 -16.16
CA LYS A 2 -14.75 9.74 -16.91
C LYS A 2 -15.70 10.45 -15.95
N LEU A 3 -15.58 11.77 -15.83
CA LEU A 3 -16.49 12.59 -15.04
C LEU A 3 -17.72 12.97 -15.87
N ARG A 4 -18.91 12.97 -15.25
CA ARG A 4 -20.16 13.46 -15.81
C ARG A 4 -20.39 14.92 -15.41
N ILE A 5 -21.42 15.56 -15.97
CA ILE A 5 -21.83 16.92 -15.60
C ILE A 5 -21.97 17.02 -14.07
N GLY A 6 -21.40 18.08 -13.49
CA GLY A 6 -21.35 18.26 -12.04
C GLY A 6 -20.18 17.56 -11.33
N ALA A 7 -19.15 17.12 -12.07
CA ALA A 7 -17.98 16.41 -11.52
C ALA A 7 -18.34 15.09 -10.80
N ILE A 8 -19.39 14.43 -11.27
CA ILE A 8 -19.88 13.16 -10.71
C ILE A 8 -19.12 11.99 -11.36
N ALA A 9 -18.58 11.08 -10.54
CA ALA A 9 -18.01 9.82 -10.97
C ALA A 9 -19.00 8.66 -10.75
N ASP A 10 -18.90 7.61 -11.55
CA ASP A 10 -19.67 6.38 -11.33
C ASP A 10 -19.18 5.65 -10.06
N PRO A 11 -20.06 4.87 -9.37
CA PRO A 11 -19.66 4.08 -8.21
C PRO A 11 -18.49 3.13 -8.50
N GLY A 12 -17.61 2.93 -7.53
CA GLY A 12 -16.48 2.00 -7.65
C GLY A 12 -15.31 2.48 -8.53
N THR A 13 -15.34 3.71 -9.02
CA THR A 13 -14.28 4.27 -9.88
C THR A 13 -12.92 4.45 -9.19
N SER A 14 -12.83 4.34 -7.87
CA SER A 14 -11.55 4.37 -7.14
C SER A 14 -10.57 3.30 -7.63
N ILE A 15 -11.08 2.15 -8.09
CA ILE A 15 -10.24 1.03 -8.58
C ILE A 15 -9.50 1.36 -9.88
N VAL A 16 -9.98 2.35 -10.67
CA VAL A 16 -9.30 2.75 -11.92
C VAL A 16 -8.33 3.91 -11.70
N ASN A 17 -8.26 4.46 -10.49
CA ASN A 17 -7.37 5.55 -10.13
C ASN A 17 -6.10 5.02 -9.47
N ARG A 18 -5.17 4.50 -10.27
CA ARG A 18 -3.88 3.98 -9.78
C ARG A 18 -3.02 5.12 -9.22
N THR A 19 -2.72 5.06 -7.94
CA THR A 19 -1.95 6.08 -7.20
C THR A 19 -0.48 5.75 -7.02
N GLY A 20 -0.01 4.63 -7.58
CA GLY A 20 1.38 4.16 -7.47
C GLY A 20 2.43 5.15 -7.96
N GLY A 21 2.08 6.05 -8.88
CA GLY A 21 3.01 7.08 -9.37
C GLY A 21 3.34 8.19 -8.35
N TRP A 22 2.70 8.21 -7.18
CA TRP A 22 2.85 9.30 -6.20
C TRP A 22 4.03 9.08 -5.25
N ARG A 23 4.58 7.87 -5.18
CA ARG A 23 5.65 7.54 -4.25
C ARG A 23 6.98 8.17 -4.67
N SER A 24 7.71 8.60 -3.64
CA SER A 24 9.16 8.82 -3.71
C SER A 24 9.93 7.66 -3.08
N GLU A 25 9.31 6.97 -2.11
CA GLU A 25 9.85 5.82 -1.41
C GLU A 25 8.86 4.65 -1.45
N LYS A 26 9.32 3.45 -1.12
CA LYS A 26 8.53 2.21 -1.17
C LYS A 26 8.82 1.32 0.02
N PRO A 27 7.79 0.68 0.58
CA PRO A 27 8.00 -0.31 1.62
C PRO A 27 8.60 -1.58 1.00
N LEU A 28 9.61 -2.13 1.65
CA LEU A 28 10.06 -3.49 1.48
C LEU A 28 9.85 -4.23 2.81
N ILE A 29 9.72 -5.55 2.73
CA ILE A 29 9.50 -6.40 3.90
C ILE A 29 10.55 -7.50 4.00
N ASP A 30 11.08 -7.67 5.21
CA ASP A 30 11.81 -8.87 5.63
C ASP A 30 10.83 -9.84 6.30
N HIS A 31 10.46 -10.90 5.59
CA HIS A 31 9.52 -11.89 6.08
C HIS A 31 10.02 -12.69 7.29
N SER A 32 11.33 -12.75 7.53
CA SER A 32 11.90 -13.46 8.68
C SER A 32 11.58 -12.78 10.01
N LEU A 33 11.32 -11.47 9.99
CA LEU A 33 10.97 -10.66 11.16
C LEU A 33 9.45 -10.48 11.33
N CYS A 34 8.65 -10.90 10.36
CA CYS A 34 7.21 -10.67 10.35
C CYS A 34 6.48 -11.64 11.29
N ILE A 35 5.91 -11.11 12.37
CA ILE A 35 5.11 -11.87 13.36
C ILE A 35 3.63 -12.00 12.99
N ARG A 36 3.23 -11.59 11.78
CA ARG A 36 1.84 -11.65 11.28
C ARG A 36 0.80 -11.00 12.22
N CYS A 37 1.13 -9.86 12.83
CA CYS A 37 0.17 -9.09 13.64
C CYS A 37 -0.86 -8.30 12.80
N PHE A 38 -0.61 -8.14 11.50
CA PHE A 38 -1.47 -7.46 10.52
C PHE A 38 -1.71 -5.94 10.75
N ASN A 39 -0.98 -5.29 11.66
CA ASN A 39 -1.05 -3.84 11.86
C ASN A 39 -0.80 -3.05 10.56
N CYS A 40 0.16 -3.50 9.73
CA CYS A 40 0.44 -2.87 8.45
C CYS A 40 -0.75 -2.89 7.47
N ILE A 41 -1.63 -3.89 7.56
CA ILE A 41 -2.89 -3.94 6.79
C ILE A 41 -3.89 -2.98 7.42
N LEU A 42 -4.10 -3.08 8.74
CA LEU A 42 -5.09 -2.30 9.47
C LEU A 42 -4.87 -0.78 9.31
N TYR A 43 -3.62 -0.33 9.36
CA TYR A 43 -3.27 1.08 9.28
C TYR A 43 -2.99 1.59 7.86
N CYS A 44 -3.04 0.74 6.84
CA CYS A 44 -2.85 1.22 5.48
C CYS A 44 -4.09 2.03 5.03
N PRO A 45 -3.96 3.35 4.77
CA PRO A 45 -5.12 4.18 4.42
C PRO A 45 -5.64 3.89 3.00
N ASP A 46 -4.83 3.25 2.16
CA ASP A 46 -5.11 3.00 0.75
C ASP A 46 -5.34 1.51 0.43
N SER A 47 -5.41 0.64 1.46
CA SER A 47 -5.56 -0.81 1.29
C SER A 47 -4.51 -1.45 0.37
N ALA A 48 -3.33 -0.83 0.31
CA ALA A 48 -2.22 -1.26 -0.55
C ALA A 48 -1.33 -2.33 0.12
N VAL A 49 -1.53 -2.63 1.40
CA VAL A 49 -0.88 -3.76 2.08
C VAL A 49 -1.85 -4.94 2.10
N LYS A 50 -1.40 -6.09 1.59
CA LYS A 50 -2.22 -7.29 1.39
C LYS A 50 -1.55 -8.52 2.01
N TYR A 51 -2.30 -9.60 2.14
CA TYR A 51 -1.82 -10.89 2.64
C TYR A 51 -2.22 -12.02 1.70
N SER A 52 -1.32 -13.00 1.52
CA SER A 52 -1.67 -14.32 0.99
C SER A 52 -0.88 -15.41 1.71
N GLU A 53 -1.39 -16.63 1.72
CA GLU A 53 -0.68 -17.79 2.31
C GLU A 53 0.66 -18.08 1.60
N LYS A 54 0.77 -17.74 0.30
CA LYS A 54 1.96 -17.99 -0.50
C LYS A 54 3.05 -16.94 -0.29
N GLU A 55 2.67 -15.66 -0.25
CA GLU A 55 3.61 -14.53 -0.25
C GLU A 55 3.76 -13.88 1.13
N GLY A 56 2.90 -14.24 2.10
CA GLY A 56 2.78 -13.48 3.33
C GLY A 56 2.25 -12.07 3.06
N ILE A 57 2.79 -11.08 3.76
CA ILE A 57 2.45 -9.66 3.55
C ILE A 57 3.11 -9.15 2.27
N TYR A 58 2.34 -8.57 1.36
CA TYR A 58 2.86 -7.95 0.13
C TYR A 58 2.22 -6.59 -0.12
N PHE A 59 2.83 -5.81 -1.02
CA PHE A 59 2.41 -4.45 -1.33
C PHE A 59 1.90 -4.34 -2.76
N ASP A 60 0.69 -3.81 -2.91
CA ASP A 60 0.12 -3.43 -4.19
C ASP A 60 0.69 -2.08 -4.63
N TYR A 61 1.77 -2.13 -5.42
CA TYR A 61 2.44 -0.92 -5.89
C TYR A 61 1.65 -0.10 -6.92
N ASP A 62 0.56 -0.62 -7.49
CA ASP A 62 -0.34 0.18 -8.33
C ASP A 62 -1.08 1.25 -7.51
N PHE A 63 -1.23 1.04 -6.19
CA PHE A 63 -1.95 1.94 -5.28
C PHE A 63 -1.12 2.47 -4.11
N CYS A 64 -0.02 1.79 -3.74
CA CYS A 64 0.87 2.25 -2.69
C CYS A 64 1.44 3.64 -2.99
N LYS A 65 1.17 4.61 -2.10
CA LYS A 65 1.69 5.99 -2.22
C LYS A 65 3.05 6.20 -1.56
N GLY A 66 3.60 5.18 -0.89
CA GLY A 66 4.87 5.29 -0.18
C GLY A 66 4.83 6.15 1.09
N CYS A 67 3.68 6.22 1.79
CA CYS A 67 3.50 7.09 2.96
C CYS A 67 4.25 6.64 4.23
N GLY A 68 4.80 5.42 4.27
CA GLY A 68 5.59 4.91 5.40
C GLY A 68 4.80 4.47 6.65
N ILE A 69 3.48 4.65 6.71
CA ILE A 69 2.66 4.27 7.88
C ILE A 69 2.81 2.77 8.21
N CYS A 70 2.82 1.90 7.20
CA CYS A 70 3.00 0.46 7.42
C CYS A 70 4.36 0.11 8.05
N ALA A 71 5.41 0.87 7.76
CA ALA A 71 6.72 0.72 8.39
C ALA A 71 6.70 1.21 9.84
N ASN A 72 6.09 2.37 10.10
CA ASN A 72 5.95 2.93 11.44
C ASN A 72 5.18 2.00 12.40
N GLU A 73 4.08 1.43 11.93
CA GLU A 73 3.19 0.57 12.73
C GLU A 73 3.66 -0.89 12.84
N CYS A 74 4.77 -1.24 12.16
CA CYS A 74 5.30 -2.59 12.19
C CYS A 74 5.98 -2.88 13.52
N SER A 75 5.27 -3.51 14.45
CA SER A 75 5.81 -3.88 15.78
C SER A 75 7.02 -4.82 15.69
N GLY A 76 7.10 -5.65 14.65
CA GLY A 76 8.25 -6.53 14.39
C GLY A 76 9.42 -5.85 13.66
N ARG A 77 9.29 -4.57 13.28
CA ARG A 77 10.27 -3.84 12.45
C ARG A 77 10.65 -4.57 11.15
N ALA A 78 9.71 -5.34 10.62
CA ALA A 78 9.89 -6.15 9.42
C ALA A 78 9.80 -5.31 8.13
N ILE A 79 9.23 -4.10 8.19
CA ILE A 79 8.99 -3.25 7.02
C ILE A 79 9.91 -2.04 7.09
N TYR A 80 10.60 -1.73 6.00
CA TYR A 80 11.49 -0.59 5.86
C TYR A 80 11.23 0.16 4.54
N MET A 81 11.53 1.46 4.52
CA MET A 81 11.31 2.31 3.34
C MET A 81 12.62 2.46 2.56
N VAL A 82 12.53 2.40 1.23
CA VAL A 82 13.65 2.64 0.32
C VAL A 82 13.25 3.59 -0.80
N MET A 83 14.20 4.36 -1.34
CA MET A 83 13.95 5.23 -2.48
C MET A 83 13.45 4.46 -3.69
N GLU A 84 12.48 5.03 -4.39
CA GLU A 84 12.02 4.51 -5.67
C GLU A 84 12.96 4.92 -6.81
N GLU A 85 13.54 3.92 -7.46
CA GLU A 85 14.20 4.10 -8.75
C GLU A 85 13.12 4.20 -9.84
N LYS A 86 13.22 5.22 -10.69
CA LYS A 86 12.32 5.46 -11.82
C LYS A 86 13.00 5.13 -13.15
#